data_AF-A0AAU2RFL8-F1
#
_entry.id   AF-A0AAU2RFL8-F1
#
_cell.length_a   1.000
_cell.length_b   1.000
_cell.length_c   1.000
_cell.angle_alpha   90.00
_cell.angle_beta   90.00
_cell.angle_gamma   90.00
#
_symmetry.space_group_name_H-M   'P 1'
#
loop_
_entity.id
_entity.type
_entity.pdbx_description
1 polymer ?
#
loop_
_entity_poly.entity_id
_entity_poly.type
_entity_poly.pdbx_seq_one_letter_code
_entity_poly.pdbx_strand_id
1 'polypeptide(L)'
;MSTSIAEVVGQASPYLTAAVVAYGTGVLTREESAAVETTANIGRRMLRAAWQHRDEQGRAALESAVADAAAEPEDEDATGSLRQQIKKALRNDAELLRELAALLPSPSGNSGGRTVTASGPRSIAAGGNIGTAITGDDHSAPRS
;
A
#
# COMPACT_ATOMS: atom_id res chain seq x y z
N MET A 1 -18.85 10.17 5.71
CA MET A 1 -18.11 9.05 6.31
C MET A 1 -16.69 9.50 6.56
N SER A 2 -16.17 9.34 7.77
CA SER A 2 -14.78 9.67 8.09
C SER A 2 -13.89 8.50 7.70
N THR A 3 -13.04 8.66 6.69
CA THR A 3 -12.10 7.62 6.24
C THR A 3 -11.09 7.32 7.35
N SER A 4 -10.96 6.04 7.72
CA SER A 4 -10.03 5.63 8.78
C SER A 4 -8.59 5.58 8.26
N ILE A 5 -7.61 5.96 9.09
CA ILE A 5 -6.17 5.82 8.75
C ILE A 5 -5.84 4.37 8.36
N ALA A 6 -6.41 3.38 9.06
CA ALA A 6 -6.16 1.98 8.74
C ALA A 6 -6.70 1.58 7.37
N GLU A 7 -7.82 2.17 6.97
CA GLU A 7 -8.44 1.94 5.67
C GLU A 7 -7.60 2.56 4.54
N VAL A 8 -7.21 3.83 4.69
CA VAL A 8 -6.34 4.51 3.71
C VAL A 8 -5.01 3.76 3.55
N VAL A 9 -4.39 3.34 4.65
CA VAL A 9 -3.12 2.60 4.60
C VAL A 9 -3.30 1.22 3.95
N GLY A 10 -4.41 0.52 4.22
CA GLY A 10 -4.73 -0.75 3.60
C GLY A 10 -4.93 -0.62 2.09
N GLN A 11 -5.65 0.40 1.66
CA GLN A 11 -5.88 0.71 0.23
C GLN A 11 -4.61 1.20 -0.47
N ALA A 12 -3.77 1.97 0.21
CA ALA A 12 -2.52 2.50 -0.34
C ALA A 12 -1.42 1.44 -0.47
N SER A 13 -1.42 0.41 0.37
CA SER A 13 -0.36 -0.63 0.42
C SER A 13 0.08 -1.16 -0.96
N PRO A 14 -0.80 -1.65 -1.85
CA PRO A 14 -0.37 -2.14 -3.17
C PRO A 14 0.27 -1.07 -4.06
N TYR A 15 -0.17 0.19 -3.97
CA TYR A 15 0.43 1.31 -4.70
C TYR A 15 1.82 1.64 -4.15
N LEU A 16 1.98 1.67 -2.83
CA LEU A 16 3.25 1.93 -2.16
C LEU A 16 4.28 0.86 -2.53
N THR A 17 3.91 -0.43 -2.48
CA THR A 17 4.80 -1.53 -2.90
C THR A 17 5.15 -1.44 -4.38
N ALA A 18 4.17 -1.20 -5.26
CA ALA A 18 4.44 -1.04 -6.70
C ALA A 18 5.40 0.12 -6.98
N ALA A 19 5.27 1.24 -6.25
CA ALA A 19 6.18 2.37 -6.38
C ALA A 19 7.60 2.03 -5.93
N VAL A 20 7.75 1.35 -4.80
CA VAL A 20 9.05 0.90 -4.29
C VAL A 20 9.70 -0.10 -5.24
N VAL A 21 8.96 -1.04 -5.81
CA VAL A 21 9.48 -2.00 -6.82
C VAL A 21 9.91 -1.29 -8.11
N ALA A 22 9.12 -0.33 -8.59
CA ALA A 22 9.41 0.35 -9.87
C ALA A 22 10.50 1.42 -9.78
N TYR A 23 10.57 2.14 -8.66
CA TYR A 23 11.48 3.28 -8.47
C TYR A 23 12.66 2.98 -7.53
N GLY A 24 12.58 1.93 -6.72
CA GLY A 24 13.55 1.60 -5.69
C GLY A 24 13.70 2.73 -4.65
N THR A 25 14.94 2.94 -4.20
CA THR A 25 15.31 4.04 -3.31
C THR A 25 15.07 5.42 -3.91
N GLY A 26 14.97 5.51 -5.24
CA GLY A 26 14.70 6.75 -5.96
C GLY A 26 13.24 7.21 -5.92
N VAL A 27 12.33 6.48 -5.28
CA VAL A 27 10.89 6.81 -5.27
C VAL A 27 10.57 8.19 -4.68
N LEU A 28 11.45 8.73 -3.83
CA LEU A 28 11.26 10.01 -3.16
C LEU A 28 11.87 11.19 -3.92
N THR A 29 12.87 10.94 -4.76
CA THR A 29 13.67 11.96 -5.45
C THR A 29 13.45 11.99 -6.96
N ARG A 30 13.02 10.86 -7.55
CA ARG A 30 12.80 10.72 -8.99
C ARG A 30 11.46 11.31 -9.40
N GLU A 31 11.48 12.04 -10.51
CA GLU A 31 10.28 12.57 -11.15
C GLU A 31 9.43 11.46 -11.79
N GLU A 32 8.20 11.82 -12.14
CA GLU A 32 7.29 10.88 -12.81
C GLU A 32 7.85 10.36 -14.10
N SER A 33 7.81 9.04 -14.25
CA SER A 33 8.13 8.38 -15.50
C SER A 33 6.86 7.90 -16.17
N ALA A 34 6.62 8.35 -17.39
CA ALA A 34 5.57 7.83 -18.26
C ALA A 34 5.81 6.36 -18.66
N ALA A 35 7.03 5.86 -18.49
CA ALA A 35 7.37 4.45 -18.72
C ALA A 35 7.01 3.53 -17.53
N VAL A 36 6.62 4.10 -16.39
CA VAL A 36 6.23 3.35 -15.19
C VAL A 36 4.71 3.23 -15.12
N GLU A 37 4.24 2.09 -14.65
CA GLU A 37 2.82 1.80 -14.48
C GLU A 37 2.11 2.87 -13.64
N THR A 38 0.88 3.22 -14.02
CA THR A 38 0.03 4.19 -13.31
C THR A 38 -0.08 3.88 -11.82
N THR A 39 -0.19 2.60 -11.44
CA THR A 39 -0.22 2.14 -10.05
C THR A 39 1.01 2.58 -9.26
N ALA A 40 2.20 2.36 -9.82
CA ALA A 40 3.46 2.76 -9.20
C ALA A 40 3.65 4.28 -9.18
N ASN A 41 3.14 5.00 -10.18
CA ASN A 41 3.12 6.48 -10.18
C ASN A 41 2.23 7.06 -9.08
N ILE A 42 1.06 6.46 -8.83
CA ILE A 42 0.17 6.84 -7.72
C ILE A 42 0.89 6.63 -6.38
N GLY A 43 1.50 5.46 -6.17
CA GLY A 43 2.25 5.18 -4.94
C GLY A 43 3.42 6.13 -4.72
N ARG A 44 4.13 6.52 -5.79
CA ARG A 44 5.20 7.53 -5.72
C ARG A 44 4.67 8.86 -5.20
N ARG A 45 3.54 9.32 -5.74
CA ARG A 45 2.91 10.58 -5.30
C ARG A 45 2.51 10.54 -3.83
N MET A 46 1.97 9.42 -3.36
CA MET A 46 1.64 9.22 -1.94
C MET A 46 2.89 9.26 -1.04
N LEU A 47 3.98 8.59 -1.43
CA LEU A 47 5.25 8.61 -0.69
C LEU A 47 5.86 10.02 -0.67
N ARG A 48 5.80 10.74 -1.80
CA ARG A 48 6.29 12.12 -1.89
C ARG A 48 5.48 13.08 -1.04
N ALA A 49 4.16 12.94 -1.00
CA ALA A 49 3.31 13.71 -0.09
C ALA A 49 3.70 13.44 1.37
N ALA A 50 3.78 12.16 1.78
CA ALA A 50 4.18 11.78 3.13
C ALA A 50 5.58 12.29 3.51
N TRP A 51 6.49 12.39 2.54
CA TRP A 51 7.82 12.98 2.71
C TRP A 51 7.78 14.50 2.95
N GLN A 52 6.97 15.22 2.17
CA GLN A 52 6.88 16.68 2.24
C GLN A 52 6.30 17.15 3.58
N HIS A 53 5.29 16.46 4.08
CA HIS A 53 4.61 16.75 5.36
C HIS A 53 5.43 16.34 6.61
N ARG A 54 6.63 15.77 6.44
CA ARG A 54 7.52 15.36 7.54
C ARG A 54 8.66 16.34 7.80
N ASP A 55 9.13 16.35 9.04
CA ASP A 55 10.37 16.96 9.48
C ASP A 55 11.60 16.12 9.05
N GLU A 56 12.81 16.66 9.26
CA GLU A 56 14.06 16.03 8.85
C GLU A 56 14.26 14.61 9.42
N GLN A 57 13.90 14.42 10.69
CA GLN A 57 13.98 13.14 11.38
C GLN A 57 12.96 12.13 10.83
N GLY A 58 11.73 12.58 10.60
CA GLY A 58 10.68 11.78 9.98
C GLY A 58 11.00 11.39 8.54
N ARG A 59 11.68 12.26 7.80
CA ARG A 59 12.19 12.01 6.44
C ARG A 59 13.25 10.92 6.46
N ALA A 60 14.31 11.06 7.25
CA ALA A 60 15.36 10.04 7.35
C ALA A 60 14.79 8.65 7.71
N ALA A 61 13.82 8.59 8.63
CA ALA A 61 13.16 7.33 9.00
C ALA A 61 12.31 6.74 7.86
N LEU A 62 11.67 7.58 7.04
CA LEU A 62 10.92 7.13 5.86
C LEU A 62 11.87 6.66 4.75
N GLU A 63 13.01 7.33 4.57
CA GLU A 63 14.04 6.99 3.58
C GLU A 63 14.63 5.61 3.86
N SER A 64 14.97 5.34 5.13
CA SER A 64 15.42 4.02 5.57
C SER A 64 14.38 2.95 5.29
N ALA A 65 13.12 3.17 5.69
CA ALA A 65 12.06 2.18 5.47
C ALA A 65 11.77 1.93 3.99
N VAL A 66 11.91 2.95 3.14
CA VAL A 66 11.83 2.80 1.67
C VAL A 66 13.03 2.00 1.15
N ALA A 67 14.24 2.24 1.67
CA ALA A 67 15.43 1.52 1.25
C ALA A 67 15.36 0.03 1.61
N ASP A 68 14.91 -0.28 2.83
CA ASP A 68 14.71 -1.65 3.28
C ASP A 68 13.66 -2.37 2.40
N ALA A 69 12.51 -1.74 2.18
CA ALA A 69 11.47 -2.30 1.32
C ALA A 69 11.86 -2.38 -0.17
N ALA A 70 12.79 -1.55 -0.64
CA ALA A 70 13.34 -1.61 -1.99
C ALA A 70 14.36 -2.74 -2.15
N ALA A 71 15.14 -3.01 -1.11
CA ALA A 71 16.10 -4.11 -1.09
C ALA A 71 15.37 -5.46 -0.99
N GLU A 72 14.32 -5.53 -0.16
CA GLU A 72 13.58 -6.76 0.13
C GLU A 72 12.05 -6.52 0.00
N PRO A 73 11.53 -6.39 -1.23
CA PRO A 73 10.11 -6.09 -1.46
C PRO A 73 9.16 -7.24 -1.08
N GLU A 74 9.69 -8.46 -0.96
CA GLU A 74 8.95 -9.65 -0.51
C GLU A 74 9.00 -9.83 1.01
N ASP A 75 9.83 -9.06 1.72
CA ASP A 75 9.91 -9.10 3.17
C ASP A 75 8.71 -8.34 3.79
N GLU A 76 7.90 -9.09 4.54
CA GLU A 76 6.75 -8.56 5.27
C GLU A 76 7.16 -7.56 6.36
N ASP A 77 8.34 -7.72 6.97
CA ASP A 77 8.85 -6.83 8.01
C ASP A 77 9.33 -5.51 7.40
N ALA A 78 10.08 -5.55 6.29
CA ALA A 78 10.51 -4.36 5.56
C ALA A 78 9.30 -3.55 5.04
N THR A 79 8.35 -4.21 4.37
CA THR A 79 7.12 -3.55 3.90
C THR A 79 6.21 -3.13 5.06
N GLY A 80 6.20 -3.87 6.16
CA GLY A 80 5.51 -3.55 7.41
C GLY A 80 6.04 -2.28 8.07
N SER A 81 7.37 -2.10 8.09
CA SER A 81 8.04 -0.90 8.61
C SER A 81 7.64 0.35 7.81
N LEU A 82 7.65 0.27 6.48
CA LEU A 82 7.17 1.36 5.61
C LEU A 82 5.71 1.71 5.92
N ARG A 83 4.84 0.69 6.05
CA ARG A 83 3.43 0.88 6.40
C ARG A 83 3.25 1.59 7.74
N GLN A 84 4.06 1.24 8.74
CA GLN A 84 4.02 1.89 10.06
C GLN A 84 4.47 3.35 10.00
N GLN A 85 5.48 3.67 9.19
CA GLN A 85 5.87 5.06 8.96
C GLN A 85 4.71 5.84 8.34
N ILE A 86 4.10 5.35 7.27
CA ILE A 86 2.95 6.05 6.66
C ILE A 86 1.81 6.24 7.68
N LYS A 87 1.48 5.22 8.46
CA LYS A 87 0.46 5.32 9.52
C LYS A 87 0.80 6.39 10.56
N LYS A 88 2.07 6.51 10.96
CA LYS A 88 2.54 7.55 11.90
C LYS A 88 2.40 8.94 11.29
N ALA A 89 2.74 9.12 10.02
CA ALA A 89 2.57 10.40 9.32
C ALA A 89 1.11 10.85 9.31
N LEU A 90 0.21 9.94 8.92
CA LEU A 90 -1.23 10.23 8.83
C LEU A 90 -1.89 10.54 10.17
N ARG A 91 -1.34 10.04 11.29
CA ARG A 91 -1.84 10.36 12.64
C ARG A 91 -1.45 11.78 13.06
N ASN A 92 -0.27 12.22 12.65
CA ASN A 92 0.25 13.54 12.99
C ASN A 92 -0.31 14.62 12.05
N ASP A 93 -0.76 14.22 10.85
CA ASP A 93 -1.22 15.12 9.81
C ASP A 93 -2.54 14.65 9.17
N ALA A 94 -3.63 15.34 9.55
CA ALA A 94 -4.95 15.10 9.02
C ALA A 94 -5.16 15.64 7.59
N GLU A 95 -4.32 16.56 7.13
CA GLU A 95 -4.31 17.05 5.74
C GLU A 95 -3.70 16.01 4.82
N LEU A 96 -2.56 15.45 5.21
CA LEU A 96 -1.93 14.32 4.52
C LEU A 96 -2.91 13.15 4.37
N LEU A 97 -3.72 12.86 5.40
CA LEU A 97 -4.74 11.82 5.32
C LEU A 97 -5.76 12.08 4.20
N ARG A 98 -6.23 13.34 4.06
CA ARG A 98 -7.16 13.73 2.99
C ARG A 98 -6.50 13.68 1.63
N GLU A 99 -5.25 14.11 1.53
CA GLU A 99 -4.47 14.08 0.29
C GLU A 99 -4.27 12.64 -0.20
N LEU A 100 -3.83 11.72 0.66
CA LEU A 100 -3.68 10.30 0.31
C LEU A 100 -5.01 9.65 -0.07
N ALA A 101 -6.09 9.97 0.66
CA ALA A 101 -7.43 9.49 0.32
C ALA A 101 -7.91 10.01 -1.04
N ALA A 102 -7.55 11.23 -1.44
CA ALA A 102 -7.91 11.80 -2.73
C ALA A 102 -7.09 11.21 -3.89
N LEU A 103 -5.86 10.76 -3.63
CA LEU A 103 -5.00 10.08 -4.62
C LEU A 103 -5.42 8.63 -4.87
N LEU A 104 -6.12 8.00 -3.92
CA LEU A 104 -6.63 6.65 -4.09
C LEU A 104 -7.77 6.65 -5.13
N PRO A 105 -7.71 5.76 -6.15
CA PRO A 105 -8.83 5.62 -7.07
C PRO A 105 -10.06 5.19 -6.28
N SER A 106 -11.15 5.95 -6.41
CA SER A 106 -12.39 5.67 -5.71
C SER A 106 -12.92 4.29 -6.12
N PRO A 107 -13.36 3.44 -5.18
CA PRO A 107 -13.91 2.12 -5.49
C PRO A 107 -15.20 2.17 -6.34
N SER A 108 -15.74 3.37 -6.59
CA SER A 108 -16.95 3.63 -7.37
C SER A 108 -16.70 4.19 -8.78
N GLY A 109 -15.48 4.10 -9.31
CA GLY A 109 -15.17 4.49 -10.68
C GLY A 109 -15.08 3.28 -11.60
N ASN A 110 -16.03 3.14 -12.53
CA ASN A 110 -16.02 2.17 -13.64
C ASN A 110 -14.69 2.21 -14.43
N SER A 111 -13.68 1.43 -14.02
CA SER A 111 -12.72 0.76 -14.89
C SER A 111 -11.81 -0.18 -14.09
N GLY A 112 -12.10 -1.49 -14.16
CA GLY A 112 -11.06 -2.49 -14.42
C GLY A 112 -10.06 -2.92 -13.33
N GLY A 113 -10.30 -2.71 -12.03
CA GLY A 113 -9.43 -3.31 -11.01
C GLY A 113 -10.06 -3.36 -9.62
N ARG A 114 -10.65 -4.51 -9.25
CA ARG A 114 -10.99 -4.77 -7.85
C ARG A 114 -9.70 -5.10 -7.10
N THR A 115 -9.11 -4.08 -6.48
CA THR A 115 -8.03 -4.31 -5.51
C THR A 115 -8.62 -4.99 -4.29
N VAL A 116 -8.39 -6.30 -4.16
CA VAL A 116 -8.80 -7.07 -2.99
C VAL A 116 -7.55 -7.57 -2.28
N THR A 117 -7.35 -7.06 -1.07
CA THR A 117 -6.19 -7.39 -0.25
C THR A 117 -6.65 -8.22 0.94
N ALA A 118 -6.09 -9.42 1.11
CA ALA A 118 -6.21 -10.23 2.31
C ALA A 118 -4.84 -10.31 2.97
N SER A 119 -4.76 -10.14 4.29
CA SER A 119 -3.51 -10.28 5.03
C SER A 119 -3.80 -10.82 6.43
N GLY A 120 -3.03 -11.84 6.83
CA GLY A 120 -3.20 -12.62 8.06
C GLY A 120 -3.26 -14.13 7.76
N PRO A 121 -2.78 -15.00 8.67
CA PRO A 121 -2.89 -16.46 8.50
C PRO A 121 -4.35 -16.86 8.28
N ARG A 122 -4.61 -17.69 7.25
CA ARG A 122 -5.96 -18.13 6.84
C ARG A 122 -6.85 -17.07 6.17
N SER A 123 -6.29 -15.99 5.63
CA SER A 123 -7.07 -14.94 4.95
C SER A 123 -7.33 -15.26 3.48
N ILE A 124 -8.55 -14.96 3.00
CA ILE A 124 -8.96 -15.06 1.59
C ILE A 124 -9.48 -13.71 1.11
N ALA A 125 -8.98 -13.26 -0.04
CA ALA A 125 -9.46 -12.08 -0.75
C ALA A 125 -10.00 -12.48 -2.12
N ALA A 126 -11.25 -12.14 -2.40
CA ALA A 126 -11.92 -12.43 -3.66
C ALA A 126 -12.41 -11.17 -4.37
N GLY A 127 -11.88 -10.89 -5.56
CA GLY A 127 -12.36 -9.84 -6.48
C GLY A 127 -13.54 -10.24 -7.36
N GLY A 128 -14.06 -11.45 -7.17
CA GLY A 128 -15.12 -12.06 -7.98
C GLY A 128 -15.73 -13.28 -7.27
N ASN A 129 -16.47 -14.12 -7.99
CA ASN A 129 -17.01 -15.37 -7.44
C ASN A 129 -15.87 -16.40 -7.30
N ILE A 130 -15.68 -16.96 -6.11
CA ILE A 130 -14.60 -17.91 -5.80
C ILE A 130 -15.09 -19.34 -5.53
N GLY A 131 -16.38 -19.62 -5.61
CA GLY A 131 -16.95 -20.93 -5.27
C GLY A 131 -16.75 -21.27 -3.79
N THR A 132 -15.77 -22.11 -3.48
CA THR A 132 -15.48 -22.59 -2.13
C THR A 132 -14.03 -22.26 -1.77
N ALA A 133 -13.81 -21.63 -0.62
CA ALA A 133 -12.47 -21.36 -0.10
C ALA A 133 -12.34 -21.92 1.33
N ILE A 134 -11.31 -22.74 1.56
CA ILE A 134 -11.06 -23.44 2.83
C ILE A 134 -9.62 -23.15 3.25
N THR A 135 -9.45 -22.64 4.47
CA THR A 135 -8.16 -22.18 5.00
C THR A 135 -7.71 -22.88 6.29
N GLY A 136 -8.35 -24.00 6.64
CA GLY A 136 -7.99 -24.83 7.77
C GLY A 136 -7.18 -26.07 7.37
N ASP A 137 -6.45 -26.63 8.33
CA ASP A 137 -5.80 -27.93 8.23
C ASP A 137 -6.82 -29.05 8.55
N ASP A 138 -6.73 -30.22 7.89
CA ASP A 138 -7.67 -31.37 7.96
C ASP A 138 -9.05 -31.22 7.26
N HIS A 139 -9.12 -30.58 6.10
CA HIS A 139 -10.34 -30.64 5.29
C HIS A 139 -10.47 -31.96 4.50
N SER A 140 -11.52 -32.74 4.78
CA SER A 140 -11.97 -33.82 3.90
C SER A 140 -13.03 -33.29 2.94
N ALA A 141 -12.74 -33.39 1.64
CA ALA A 141 -13.70 -33.01 0.59
C ALA A 141 -15.01 -33.83 0.73
N PRO A 142 -16.18 -33.24 0.39
CA PRO A 142 -17.41 -34.01 0.35
C PRO A 142 -17.26 -35.15 -0.67
N ARG A 143 -17.46 -36.39 -0.20
CA ARG A 143 -17.55 -37.54 -1.09
C ARG A 143 -18.80 -37.38 -1.96
N SER A 144 -18.58 -37.30 -3.26
CA SER A 144 -19.61 -37.32 -4.32
C SER A 144 -20.50 -38.54 -4.25
#